data_AF-A0A7Y8MFD2-F1
#
_entry.id   AF-A0A7Y8MFD2-F1
#
_cell.length_a   1.000
_cell.length_b   1.000
_cell.length_c   1.000
_cell.angle_alpha   90.00
_cell.angle_beta   90.00
_cell.angle_gamma   90.00
#
_symmetry.space_group_name_H-M   'P 1'
#
loop_
_entity.id
_entity.type
_entity.pdbx_description
1 polymer ?
#
loop_
_entity_poly.entity_id
_entity_poly.type
_entity_poly.pdbx_seq_one_letter_code
_entity_poly.pdbx_strand_id
1 'polypeptide(L)'
;MSAIRCSLLALAVFSLAPCAHAGADELLGRWRFATAPHPASGCAISGTADFSQGVAANVFAIAIEAEEHCPELGRMAQVSERCVGMLVEEALRIRCRLVRSDTPDYVPDHFRLDAVSHALMTGRLDDERAWDVPVRFERDGAGALIS
;
A
#
# COMPACT_ATOMS: atom_id res chain seq x y z
N MET A 1 60.77 -28.15 20.21
CA MET A 1 60.68 -27.50 18.89
C MET A 1 59.23 -27.59 18.46
N SER A 2 58.57 -26.43 18.35
CA SER A 2 57.10 -26.28 18.26
C SER A 2 56.64 -26.34 16.80
N ALA A 3 55.63 -27.15 16.49
CA ALA A 3 55.04 -27.26 15.16
C ALA A 3 53.91 -26.23 14.99
N ILE A 4 54.07 -25.39 13.97
CA ILE A 4 53.19 -24.28 13.58
C ILE A 4 51.89 -24.85 13.00
N ARG A 5 50.75 -24.54 13.66
CA ARG A 5 49.41 -24.84 13.16
C ARG A 5 48.99 -23.74 12.18
N CYS A 6 49.00 -24.04 10.89
CA CYS A 6 48.41 -23.21 9.86
C CYS A 6 46.89 -23.45 9.86
N SER A 7 46.13 -22.57 10.53
CA SER A 7 44.66 -22.59 10.48
C SER A 7 44.22 -21.68 9.34
N LEU A 8 43.78 -22.30 8.25
CA LEU A 8 43.11 -21.64 7.12
C LEU A 8 41.73 -21.15 7.59
N LEU A 9 41.62 -19.86 7.88
CA LEU A 9 40.34 -19.19 8.10
C LEU A 9 39.70 -18.92 6.73
N ALA A 10 38.65 -19.66 6.39
CA ALA A 10 37.84 -19.41 5.21
C ALA A 10 37.01 -18.13 5.41
N LEU A 11 37.32 -17.07 4.66
CA LEU A 11 36.49 -15.87 4.56
C LEU A 11 35.24 -16.22 3.72
N ALA A 12 34.11 -16.46 4.39
CA ALA A 12 32.81 -16.50 3.74
C ALA A 12 32.41 -15.05 3.37
N VAL A 13 32.51 -14.73 2.08
CA VAL A 13 31.98 -13.48 1.50
C VAL A 13 30.46 -13.61 1.50
N PHE A 14 29.80 -13.04 2.52
CA PHE A 14 28.37 -12.79 2.49
C PHE A 14 28.11 -11.69 1.46
N SER A 15 27.69 -12.06 0.26
CA SER A 15 27.05 -11.14 -0.69
C SER A 15 25.79 -10.59 -0.05
N LEU A 16 25.85 -9.37 0.45
CA LEU A 16 24.67 -8.56 0.72
C LEU A 16 24.00 -8.29 -0.63
N ALA A 17 22.98 -9.08 -0.96
CA ALA A 17 22.08 -8.73 -2.05
C ALA A 17 21.47 -7.37 -1.71
N PRO A 18 21.60 -6.34 -2.57
CA PRO A 18 20.90 -5.09 -2.33
C PRO A 18 19.41 -5.39 -2.32
N CYS A 19 18.74 -5.12 -1.20
CA CYS A 19 17.29 -4.99 -1.18
C CYS A 19 16.94 -3.98 -2.27
N ALA A 20 16.27 -4.46 -3.32
CA ALA A 20 15.79 -3.60 -4.39
C ALA A 20 14.66 -2.74 -3.80
N HIS A 21 15.00 -1.53 -3.38
CA HIS A 21 14.03 -0.53 -2.97
C HIS A 21 13.24 -0.12 -4.22
N ALA A 22 11.91 -0.19 -4.15
CA ALA A 22 11.08 0.27 -5.25
C ALA A 22 11.31 1.77 -5.46
N GLY A 23 11.80 2.15 -6.65
CA GLY A 23 11.95 3.55 -7.02
C GLY A 23 10.58 4.26 -7.04
N ALA A 24 10.57 5.58 -6.80
CA ALA A 24 9.32 6.37 -6.83
C ALA A 24 8.53 6.18 -8.14
N ASP A 25 9.23 6.08 -9.27
CA ASP A 25 8.64 5.85 -10.59
C ASP A 25 7.94 4.48 -10.71
N GLU A 26 8.35 3.48 -9.93
CA GLU A 26 7.73 2.16 -9.93
C GLU A 26 6.32 2.18 -9.33
N LEU A 27 6.01 3.18 -8.49
CA LEU A 27 4.70 3.34 -7.87
C LEU A 27 3.65 3.93 -8.81
N LEU A 28 4.06 4.52 -9.95
CA LEU A 28 3.16 5.13 -10.92
C LEU A 28 2.29 4.08 -11.63
N GLY A 29 1.05 4.43 -11.96
CA GLY A 29 0.11 3.55 -12.66
C GLY A 29 -1.05 3.07 -11.79
N ARG A 30 -1.76 2.06 -12.27
CA ARG A 30 -2.98 1.56 -11.61
C ARG A 30 -2.70 0.44 -10.62
N TRP A 31 -3.35 0.55 -9.47
CA TRP A 31 -3.33 -0.42 -8.39
C TRP A 31 -4.74 -0.83 -8.03
N ARG A 32 -4.92 -2.08 -7.64
CA ARG A 32 -6.12 -2.58 -6.95
C ARG A 32 -5.81 -2.66 -5.48
N PHE A 33 -6.77 -2.33 -4.62
CA PHE A 33 -6.57 -2.47 -3.18
C PHE A 33 -7.76 -3.12 -2.50
N ALA A 34 -7.50 -3.70 -1.32
CA ALA A 34 -8.49 -4.21 -0.42
C ALA A 34 -8.01 -4.13 1.03
N THR A 35 -8.91 -3.76 1.93
CA THR A 35 -8.68 -3.84 3.38
C THR A 35 -9.02 -5.23 3.90
N ALA A 36 -8.44 -5.58 5.05
CA ALA A 36 -9.06 -6.58 5.90
C ALA A 36 -10.42 -6.05 6.40
N PRO A 37 -11.38 -6.93 6.75
CA PRO A 37 -12.61 -6.52 7.41
C PRO A 37 -12.33 -5.78 8.72
N HIS A 38 -13.07 -4.71 8.97
CA HIS A 38 -13.01 -3.96 10.22
C HIS A 38 -13.49 -4.84 11.38
N PRO A 39 -12.70 -5.00 12.47
CA PRO A 39 -13.01 -5.95 13.53
C PRO A 39 -14.36 -5.73 14.23
N ALA A 40 -14.84 -4.50 14.28
CA ALA A 40 -16.06 -4.15 15.02
C ALA A 40 -17.33 -4.06 14.16
N SER A 41 -17.19 -3.86 12.85
CA SER A 41 -18.34 -3.65 11.94
C SER A 41 -18.42 -4.66 10.80
N GLY A 42 -17.39 -5.48 10.61
CA GLY A 42 -17.28 -6.43 9.50
C GLY A 42 -17.16 -5.75 8.13
N CYS A 43 -17.13 -4.41 8.06
CA CYS A 43 -17.02 -3.68 6.81
C CYS A 43 -15.65 -3.89 6.16
N ALA A 44 -15.57 -3.94 4.84
CA ALA A 44 -14.31 -3.94 4.10
C ALA A 44 -14.39 -2.92 2.96
N ILE A 45 -13.24 -2.32 2.62
CA ILE A 45 -13.12 -1.36 1.53
C ILE A 45 -12.21 -1.96 0.47
N SER A 46 -12.62 -1.86 -0.79
CA SER A 46 -11.80 -2.30 -1.92
C SER A 46 -12.00 -1.41 -3.12
N GLY A 47 -11.05 -1.39 -4.05
CA GLY A 47 -11.16 -0.49 -5.18
C GLY A 47 -9.94 -0.44 -6.06
N THR A 48 -9.83 0.64 -6.81
CA THR A 48 -8.68 0.97 -7.65
C THR A 48 -8.10 2.32 -7.28
N ALA A 49 -6.79 2.44 -7.41
CA ALA A 49 -6.06 3.69 -7.24
C ALA A 49 -5.16 3.94 -8.45
N ASP A 50 -5.36 5.07 -9.12
CA ASP A 50 -4.57 5.52 -10.27
C ASP A 50 -3.53 6.54 -9.81
N PHE A 51 -2.25 6.13 -9.79
CA PHE A 51 -1.12 6.92 -9.37
C PHE A 51 -0.49 7.65 -10.56
N SER A 52 -0.27 8.95 -10.39
CA SER A 52 0.39 9.80 -11.37
C SER A 52 1.43 10.70 -10.70
N GLN A 53 2.38 11.21 -11.48
CA GLN A 53 3.42 12.08 -10.96
C GLN A 53 2.82 13.38 -10.42
N GLY A 54 3.17 13.74 -9.19
CA GLY A 54 2.84 15.01 -8.58
C GLY A 54 3.83 16.12 -8.93
N VAL A 55 3.86 17.16 -8.09
CA VAL A 55 4.71 18.35 -8.30
C VAL A 55 6.20 18.12 -8.00
N ALA A 56 6.54 17.02 -7.34
CA ALA A 56 7.91 16.65 -6.96
C ALA A 56 8.11 15.14 -7.14
N ALA A 57 9.37 14.71 -7.25
CA ALA A 57 9.73 13.31 -7.57
C ALA A 57 9.11 12.27 -6.62
N ASN A 58 9.03 12.57 -5.33
CA ASN A 58 8.48 11.68 -4.30
C ASN A 58 7.02 12.00 -3.92
N VAL A 59 6.33 12.82 -4.72
CA VAL A 59 4.94 13.23 -4.51
C VAL A 59 4.08 12.68 -5.64
N PHE A 60 2.93 12.12 -5.29
CA PHE A 60 2.00 11.47 -6.21
C PHE A 60 0.64 12.15 -6.16
N ALA A 61 0.03 12.36 -7.32
CA ALA A 61 -1.40 12.64 -7.43
C ALA A 61 -2.13 11.32 -7.67
N ILE A 62 -3.12 11.03 -6.83
CA ILE A 62 -3.80 9.73 -6.82
C ILE A 62 -5.30 9.95 -6.94
N ALA A 63 -5.95 9.19 -7.84
CA ALA A 63 -7.40 9.11 -7.91
C ALA A 63 -7.83 7.73 -7.40
N ILE A 64 -8.80 7.68 -6.49
CA ILE A 64 -9.33 6.44 -5.92
C ILE A 64 -10.80 6.30 -6.31
N GLU A 65 -11.16 5.10 -6.75
CA GLU A 65 -12.54 4.64 -6.86
C GLU A 65 -12.67 3.42 -5.95
N ALA A 66 -13.51 3.54 -4.92
CA ALA A 66 -13.65 2.58 -3.84
C ALA A 66 -15.10 2.13 -3.65
N GLU A 67 -15.25 0.93 -3.14
CA GLU A 67 -16.49 0.35 -2.65
C GLU A 67 -16.29 -0.07 -1.20
N GLU A 68 -17.11 0.47 -0.30
CA GLU A 68 -17.27 -0.02 1.06
C GLU A 68 -18.42 -1.03 1.08
N HIS A 69 -18.14 -2.24 1.55
CA HIS A 69 -19.13 -3.28 1.76
C HIS A 69 -19.23 -3.60 3.25
N CYS A 70 -20.41 -3.37 3.82
CA CYS A 70 -20.75 -3.59 5.22
C CYS A 70 -21.91 -4.60 5.34
N PRO A 71 -21.63 -5.91 5.38
CA PRO A 71 -22.67 -6.95 5.35
C PRO A 71 -23.64 -6.87 6.53
N GLU A 72 -23.11 -6.61 7.73
CA GLU A 72 -23.90 -6.55 8.97
C GLU A 72 -24.90 -5.38 8.99
N LEU A 73 -24.60 -4.32 8.25
CA LEU A 73 -25.44 -3.15 8.10
C LEU A 73 -26.28 -3.18 6.81
N GLY A 74 -26.10 -4.20 5.96
CA GLY A 74 -26.69 -4.25 4.62
C GLY A 74 -26.34 -3.04 3.75
N ARG A 75 -25.17 -2.43 3.99
CA ARG A 75 -24.76 -1.19 3.34
C ARG A 75 -23.66 -1.46 2.31
N MET A 76 -23.83 -0.86 1.14
CA MET A 76 -22.79 -0.70 0.14
C MET A 76 -22.69 0.78 -0.19
N ALA A 77 -21.46 1.31 -0.27
CA ALA A 77 -21.20 2.68 -0.65
C ALA A 77 -20.15 2.72 -1.74
N GLN A 78 -20.43 3.47 -2.81
CA GLN A 78 -19.41 3.79 -3.82
C GLN A 78 -18.86 5.17 -3.55
N VAL A 79 -17.53 5.29 -3.66
CA VAL A 79 -16.79 6.49 -3.29
C VAL A 79 -15.73 6.78 -4.34
N SER A 80 -15.60 8.06 -4.70
CA SER A 80 -14.49 8.57 -5.48
C SER A 80 -13.75 9.63 -4.68
N GLU A 81 -12.42 9.57 -4.75
CA GLU A 81 -11.54 10.45 -3.98
C GLU A 81 -10.36 10.96 -4.79
N ARG A 82 -9.83 12.10 -4.35
CA ARG A 82 -8.54 12.62 -4.83
C ARG A 82 -7.57 12.72 -3.67
N CYS A 83 -6.38 12.17 -3.86
CA CYS A 83 -5.39 12.06 -2.83
C CYS A 83 -4.04 12.62 -3.26
N VAL A 84 -3.25 12.95 -2.25
CA VAL A 84 -1.83 13.24 -2.41
C VAL A 84 -1.06 12.17 -1.65
N GLY A 85 -0.16 11.48 -2.35
CA GLY A 85 0.80 10.55 -1.79
C GLY A 85 2.16 11.20 -1.62
N MET A 86 2.87 10.91 -0.53
CA MET A 86 4.27 11.30 -0.34
C MET A 86 5.08 10.10 0.12
N LEU A 87 6.16 9.79 -0.60
CA LEU A 87 7.12 8.74 -0.25
C LEU A 87 8.26 9.35 0.57
N VAL A 88 8.47 8.84 1.77
CA VAL A 88 9.55 9.24 2.69
C VAL A 88 10.16 7.98 3.28
N GLU A 89 11.45 7.75 3.05
CA GLU A 89 12.19 6.60 3.63
C GLU A 89 11.43 5.27 3.43
N GLU A 90 10.87 5.05 2.23
CA GLU A 90 10.09 3.86 1.80
C GLU A 90 8.65 3.76 2.30
N ALA A 91 8.24 4.62 3.22
CA ALA A 91 6.85 4.72 3.65
C ALA A 91 6.08 5.72 2.77
N LEU A 92 5.05 5.25 2.09
CA LEU A 92 4.11 6.07 1.34
C LEU A 92 2.94 6.49 2.24
N ARG A 93 2.77 7.80 2.38
CA ARG A 93 1.66 8.41 3.11
C ARG A 93 0.66 8.99 2.13
N ILE A 94 -0.57 8.50 2.13
CA ILE A 94 -1.64 8.97 1.25
C ILE A 94 -2.69 9.68 2.09
N ARG A 95 -3.03 10.91 1.70
CA ARG A 95 -4.14 11.66 2.30
C ARG A 95 -5.15 12.02 1.22
N CYS A 96 -6.37 11.53 1.36
CA CYS A 96 -7.45 11.76 0.40
C CYS A 96 -8.41 12.88 0.82
N ARG A 97 -9.16 13.34 -0.15
CA ARG A 97 -10.35 14.17 0.01
C ARG A 97 -11.46 13.55 -0.82
N LEU A 98 -12.64 13.53 -0.22
CA LEU A 98 -13.83 13.03 -0.88
C LEU A 98 -14.17 13.91 -2.10
N VAL A 99 -14.42 13.26 -3.24
CA VAL A 99 -14.99 13.91 -4.42
C VAL A 99 -16.48 13.61 -4.51
N ARG A 100 -16.85 12.34 -4.35
CA ARG A 100 -18.24 11.87 -4.33
C ARG A 100 -18.36 10.64 -3.44
N SER A 101 -19.44 10.56 -2.67
CA SER A 101 -19.88 9.35 -1.98
C SER A 101 -21.38 9.18 -2.18
N ASP A 102 -21.84 7.93 -2.21
CA ASP A 102 -23.26 7.60 -2.12
C ASP A 102 -23.78 7.65 -0.67
N THR A 103 -22.89 7.77 0.32
CA THR A 103 -23.20 7.96 1.74
C THR A 103 -22.69 9.32 2.27
N PRO A 104 -23.53 10.12 2.94
CA PRO A 104 -23.17 11.47 3.37
C PRO A 104 -22.20 11.50 4.56
N ASP A 105 -22.06 10.38 5.27
CA ASP A 105 -21.20 10.19 6.44
C ASP A 105 -19.86 9.51 6.13
N TYR A 106 -19.54 9.29 4.84
CA TYR A 106 -18.24 8.73 4.46
C TYR A 106 -17.09 9.67 4.84
N VAL A 107 -16.09 9.11 5.51
CA VAL A 107 -14.86 9.81 5.89
C VAL A 107 -13.80 9.48 4.85
N PRO A 108 -13.05 10.47 4.31
CA PRO A 108 -12.07 10.21 3.27
C PRO A 108 -10.97 9.22 3.71
N ASP A 109 -10.55 8.36 2.80
CA ASP A 109 -9.56 7.34 3.11
C ASP A 109 -8.16 7.92 3.26
N HIS A 110 -7.40 7.38 4.19
CA HIS A 110 -6.02 7.78 4.47
C HIS A 110 -5.18 6.53 4.61
N PHE A 111 -4.05 6.46 3.92
CA PHE A 111 -3.25 5.24 3.90
C PHE A 111 -1.81 5.49 4.35
N ARG A 112 -1.27 4.47 4.98
CA ARG A 112 0.15 4.33 5.29
C ARG A 112 0.59 3.02 4.70
N LEU A 113 1.42 3.06 3.67
CA LEU A 113 1.85 1.89 2.92
C LEU A 113 3.38 1.81 2.91
N ASP A 114 3.89 0.59 2.89
CA ASP A 114 5.27 0.27 2.62
C ASP A 114 5.35 -0.38 1.23
N ALA A 115 6.28 0.09 0.40
CA ALA A 115 6.51 -0.47 -0.92
C ALA A 115 7.32 -1.78 -0.80
N VAL A 116 6.64 -2.92 -0.86
CA VAL A 116 7.26 -4.24 -0.70
C VAL A 116 7.94 -4.69 -2.00
N SER A 117 7.33 -4.39 -3.14
CA SER A 117 7.88 -4.62 -4.48
C SER A 117 7.20 -3.74 -5.53
N HIS A 118 7.67 -3.78 -6.77
CA HIS A 118 7.01 -3.12 -7.91
C HIS A 118 5.56 -3.56 -8.16
N ALA A 119 5.14 -4.69 -7.59
CA ALA A 119 3.80 -5.25 -7.77
C ALA A 119 2.96 -5.26 -6.49
N LEU A 120 3.53 -4.88 -5.35
CA LEU A 120 2.89 -5.00 -4.04
C LEU A 120 3.26 -3.85 -3.11
N MET A 121 2.23 -3.21 -2.54
CA MET A 121 2.36 -2.41 -1.33
C MET A 121 1.45 -2.96 -0.24
N THR A 122 1.90 -2.88 1.01
CA THR A 122 1.11 -3.30 2.17
C THR A 122 1.15 -2.23 3.24
N GLY A 123 0.11 -2.15 4.06
CA GLY A 123 0.14 -1.24 5.18
C GLY A 123 -1.21 -1.16 5.85
N ARG A 124 -1.68 0.06 6.14
CA ARG A 124 -2.94 0.30 6.85
C ARG A 124 -3.76 1.41 6.20
N LEU A 125 -5.07 1.22 6.19
CA LEU A 125 -6.03 2.31 6.15
C LEU A 125 -6.06 2.90 7.57
N ASP A 126 -5.74 4.18 7.68
CA ASP A 126 -5.48 4.94 8.89
C ASP A 126 -6.32 6.21 8.86
N ASP A 127 -7.62 6.04 9.06
CA ASP A 127 -8.51 7.12 9.44
C ASP A 127 -8.45 7.19 10.97
N GLU A 128 -7.90 8.29 11.47
CA GLU A 128 -7.58 8.57 12.88
C GLU A 128 -8.77 8.41 13.86
N ARG A 129 -9.98 8.05 13.40
CA ARG A 129 -11.21 7.97 14.20
C ARG A 129 -12.09 6.74 13.95
N ALA A 130 -12.06 6.10 12.78
CA ALA A 130 -12.98 4.99 12.48
C ALA A 130 -12.34 3.78 11.81
N TRP A 131 -11.16 3.90 11.19
CA TRP A 131 -10.52 2.79 10.51
C TRP A 131 -9.03 2.69 10.83
N ASP A 132 -8.67 1.60 11.49
CA ASP A 132 -7.28 1.18 11.66
C ASP A 132 -7.18 -0.30 11.25
N VAL A 133 -7.09 -0.56 9.94
CA VAL A 133 -7.13 -1.92 9.38
C VAL A 133 -6.00 -2.16 8.38
N PRO A 134 -5.48 -3.40 8.30
CA PRO A 134 -4.55 -3.78 7.24
C PRO A 134 -5.13 -3.53 5.86
N VAL A 135 -4.30 -3.05 4.94
CA VAL A 135 -4.64 -2.88 3.52
C VAL A 135 -3.52 -3.42 2.65
N ARG A 136 -3.90 -3.92 1.48
CA ARG A 136 -2.99 -4.44 0.47
C ARG A 136 -3.30 -3.80 -0.87
N PHE A 137 -2.27 -3.32 -1.55
CA PHE A 137 -2.34 -2.77 -2.91
C PHE A 137 -1.54 -3.68 -3.83
N GLU A 138 -2.14 -4.11 -4.92
CA GLU A 138 -1.53 -4.96 -5.95
C GLU A 138 -1.62 -4.27 -7.30
N ARG A 139 -0.60 -4.44 -8.13
CA ARG A 139 -0.58 -3.83 -9.46
C ARG A 139 -1.73 -4.37 -10.30
N ASP A 140 -2.51 -3.48 -10.91
CA ASP A 140 -3.60 -3.92 -11.79
C ASP A 140 -3.03 -4.62 -13.03
N GLY A 141 -3.50 -5.84 -13.30
CA GLY A 141 -2.95 -6.70 -14.35
C GLY A 141 -1.74 -7.57 -13.96
N ALA A 142 -1.27 -7.55 -12.70
CA ALA A 142 -0.30 -8.51 -12.19
C ALA A 142 -0.94 -9.89 -11.96
N GLY A 143 -1.40 -10.53 -13.04
CA GLY A 143 -1.94 -11.89 -13.04
C GLY A 143 -3.34 -12.02 -12.43
N ALA A 144 -4.23 -12.69 -13.14
CA ALA A 144 -5.40 -13.30 -12.50
C ALA A 144 -4.90 -14.23 -11.39
N LEU A 145 -5.52 -14.21 -10.21
CA LEU A 145 -5.49 -15.35 -9.30
C LEU A 145 -6.18 -16.51 -10.04
N ILE A 146 -5.42 -17.24 -10.84
CA ILE A 146 -5.85 -18.53 -11.37
C ILE A 146 -5.89 -19.46 -10.16
N SER A 147 -7.08 -20.02 -9.94
CA SER A 147 -7.41 -21.01 -8.92
C SER A 147 -6.58 -22.29 -9.03
#